data_AF-A0A258B7J5-F1
#
_entry.id   AF-A0A258B7J5-F1
#
_cell.length_a   1.000
_cell.length_b   1.000
_cell.length_c   1.000
_cell.angle_alpha   90.00
_cell.angle_beta   90.00
_cell.angle_gamma   90.00
#
_symmetry.space_group_name_H-M   'P 1'
#
loop_
_entity.id
_entity.type
_entity.pdbx_description
1 polymer ?
#
loop_
_entity_poly.entity_id
_entity_poly.type
_entity_poly.pdbx_seq_one_letter_code
_entity_poly.pdbx_strand_id
1 'polypeptide(L)'
;MSQPFPTMTSERQAFHWEIAPNADALKELAKGIWACAQQTGKRPLVVLSTAGPLMGVRAALEQYRPQELDPQIAFLPQVMSFSDWLEAAPGSWKFPKKQTDLERWLSVYINLRKHKTLQSWFKAESEGGAWGLAQAVIDACDALSEAVVPLMQSEINALVQNQTLDPELWVKKVEALLDQAIAKAYVGLSRKVVDQESTVLLAFWRYLSSPGDPVMRKHFALAAHLQAARTNQAMARPLIWVETADPKPIDQETMSQYLQEYSQFAPVVNIGMNWHAVALWSEALTGQDVEGQLKPADSEQQALIDRNIQASFHDGWKLLAARRFEELAWAAAKSIEGHLIAGKTNIALVAQDRLAARRARALLSRFGPSLRIRDETG
;
A
#
# COMPACT_ATOMS: atom_id res chain seq x y z
N MET A 1 15.99 -5.79 -20.31
CA MET A 1 16.79 -6.60 -19.38
C MET A 1 16.80 -5.87 -18.06
N SER A 2 16.44 -6.53 -16.97
CA SER A 2 16.43 -5.95 -15.64
C SER A 2 17.85 -5.55 -15.24
N GLN A 3 18.00 -4.44 -14.52
CA GLN A 3 19.30 -3.99 -14.06
C GLN A 3 19.91 -5.03 -13.11
N PRO A 4 21.24 -5.25 -13.12
CA PRO A 4 21.86 -6.15 -12.16
C PRO A 4 21.62 -5.65 -10.72
N PHE A 5 21.56 -6.58 -9.77
CA PHE A 5 21.42 -6.23 -8.36
C PHE A 5 22.59 -5.30 -7.93
N PRO A 6 22.32 -4.21 -7.19
CA PRO A 6 23.36 -3.25 -6.83
C PRO A 6 24.47 -3.90 -6.01
N THR A 7 25.71 -3.45 -6.22
CA THR A 7 26.82 -3.80 -5.35
C THR A 7 26.76 -2.92 -4.12
N MET A 8 26.47 -3.51 -2.96
CA MET A 8 26.34 -2.79 -1.70
C MET A 8 27.73 -2.33 -1.25
N THR A 9 28.02 -1.05 -1.47
CA THR A 9 29.22 -0.39 -0.95
C THR A 9 29.02 -0.05 0.54
N SER A 10 30.09 0.34 1.23
CA SER A 10 30.03 0.82 2.62
C SER A 10 29.31 2.17 2.78
N GLU A 11 28.70 2.69 1.73
CA GLU A 11 28.00 3.97 1.74
C GLU A 11 26.66 3.84 2.49
N ARG A 12 26.37 4.83 3.33
CA ARG A 12 25.16 4.89 4.16
C ARG A 12 23.98 5.47 3.39
N GLN A 13 23.68 4.90 2.23
CA GLN A 13 22.55 5.31 1.39
C GLN A 13 21.62 4.14 1.08
N ALA A 14 20.35 4.43 0.85
CA ALA A 14 19.42 3.45 0.34
C ALA A 14 19.70 3.21 -1.16
N PHE A 15 19.96 1.96 -1.53
CA PHE A 15 20.14 1.58 -2.93
C PHE A 15 18.77 1.41 -3.59
N HIS A 16 18.62 1.91 -4.81
CA HIS A 16 17.43 1.69 -5.63
C HIS A 16 17.69 0.57 -6.64
N TRP A 17 16.73 -0.33 -6.78
CA TRP A 17 16.77 -1.40 -7.78
C TRP A 17 15.39 -1.59 -8.37
N GLU A 18 15.30 -1.89 -9.66
CA GLU A 18 14.01 -2.08 -10.32
C GLU A 18 13.89 -3.44 -10.98
N ILE A 19 12.70 -4.01 -10.92
CA ILE A 19 12.36 -5.30 -11.51
C ILE A 19 11.21 -5.12 -12.50
N ALA A 20 11.30 -5.76 -13.65
CA ALA A 20 10.18 -5.76 -14.60
C ALA A 20 9.07 -6.70 -14.11
N PRO A 21 7.80 -6.26 -14.03
CA PRO A 21 6.69 -7.11 -13.58
C PRO A 21 6.25 -8.09 -14.69
N ASN A 22 7.09 -9.10 -14.95
CA ASN A 22 6.85 -10.17 -15.91
C ASN A 22 6.92 -11.56 -15.24
N ALA A 23 6.91 -12.63 -16.03
CA ALA A 23 6.95 -14.01 -15.53
C ALA A 23 8.22 -14.36 -14.72
N ASP A 24 9.34 -13.66 -14.95
CA ASP A 24 10.60 -13.85 -14.23
C ASP A 24 10.72 -12.95 -12.98
N ALA A 25 9.76 -12.04 -12.71
CA ALA A 25 9.88 -11.05 -11.62
C ALA A 25 10.20 -11.66 -10.25
N LEU A 26 9.50 -12.74 -9.87
CA LEU A 26 9.73 -13.43 -8.58
C LEU A 26 11.12 -14.09 -8.51
N LYS A 27 11.61 -14.61 -9.62
CA LYS A 27 12.94 -15.22 -9.73
C LYS A 27 14.02 -14.17 -9.62
N GLU A 28 13.87 -13.04 -10.31
CA GLU A 28 14.80 -11.91 -10.20
C GLU A 28 14.83 -11.39 -8.77
N LEU A 29 13.66 -11.13 -8.18
CA LEU A 29 13.54 -10.68 -6.79
C LEU A 29 14.22 -11.64 -5.81
N ALA A 30 13.96 -12.95 -5.93
CA ALA A 30 14.58 -13.96 -5.08
C ALA A 30 16.12 -13.96 -5.22
N LYS A 31 16.63 -13.89 -6.44
CA LYS A 31 18.08 -13.80 -6.70
C LYS A 31 18.69 -12.52 -6.10
N GLY A 32 18.02 -11.38 -6.24
CA GLY A 32 18.46 -10.12 -5.64
C GLY A 32 18.51 -10.17 -4.10
N ILE A 33 17.48 -10.75 -3.48
CA ILE A 33 17.46 -10.94 -2.02
C ILE A 33 18.62 -11.84 -1.57
N TRP A 34 18.89 -12.94 -2.28
CA TRP A 34 20.04 -13.80 -1.97
C TRP A 34 21.38 -13.10 -2.21
N ALA A 35 21.49 -12.29 -3.26
CA ALA A 35 22.67 -11.46 -3.50
C ALA A 35 22.91 -10.48 -2.34
N CYS A 36 21.86 -9.84 -1.82
CA CYS A 36 21.96 -9.00 -0.62
C CYS A 36 22.49 -9.81 0.58
N ALA A 37 21.96 -11.00 0.81
CA ALA A 37 22.39 -11.87 1.92
C ALA A 37 23.87 -12.25 1.80
N GLN A 38 24.33 -12.60 0.60
CA GLN A 38 25.72 -12.98 0.32
C GLN A 38 26.67 -11.79 0.43
N GLN A 39 26.31 -10.63 -0.11
CA GLN A 39 27.15 -9.42 -0.05
C GLN A 39 27.29 -8.89 1.38
N THR A 40 26.24 -9.00 2.20
CA THR A 40 26.24 -8.44 3.57
C THR A 40 26.65 -9.45 4.63
N GLY A 41 26.69 -10.76 4.30
CA GLY A 41 26.91 -11.84 5.26
C GLY A 41 25.79 -11.96 6.32
N LYS A 42 24.66 -11.28 6.13
CA LYS A 42 23.54 -11.26 7.08
C LYS A 42 22.23 -11.64 6.40
N ARG A 43 21.36 -12.33 7.13
CA ARG A 43 20.02 -12.67 6.66
C ARG A 43 19.17 -11.39 6.50
N PRO A 44 18.71 -11.02 5.29
CA PRO A 44 17.94 -9.79 5.09
C PRO A 44 16.52 -9.91 5.65
N LEU A 45 15.95 -8.77 6.01
CA LEU A 45 14.53 -8.58 6.30
C LEU A 45 13.87 -7.97 5.06
N VAL A 46 12.95 -8.70 4.46
CA VAL A 46 12.22 -8.30 3.25
C VAL A 46 10.81 -7.88 3.67
N VAL A 47 10.47 -6.63 3.43
CA VAL A 47 9.16 -6.05 3.73
C VAL A 47 8.47 -5.69 2.43
N LEU A 48 7.32 -6.29 2.20
CA LEU A 48 6.50 -6.08 1.01
C LEU A 48 5.45 -5.01 1.30
N SER A 49 5.29 -4.02 0.42
CA SER A 49 4.27 -2.96 0.58
C SER A 49 2.85 -3.52 0.68
N THR A 50 2.59 -4.69 0.09
CA THR A 50 1.33 -5.42 0.19
C THR A 50 1.57 -6.89 0.59
N ALA A 51 0.54 -7.55 1.14
CA ALA A 51 0.63 -8.96 1.53
C ALA A 51 0.49 -9.95 0.35
N GLY A 52 -0.04 -9.51 -0.79
CA GLY A 52 -0.33 -10.35 -1.96
C GLY A 52 0.83 -11.25 -2.43
N PRO A 53 2.06 -10.70 -2.63
CA PRO A 53 3.17 -11.48 -3.16
C PRO A 53 3.89 -12.36 -2.12
N LEU A 54 3.48 -12.34 -0.84
CA LEU A 54 4.25 -12.92 0.26
C LEU A 54 4.53 -14.42 0.09
N MET A 55 3.53 -15.21 -0.32
CA MET A 55 3.71 -16.65 -0.58
C MET A 55 4.57 -16.90 -1.82
N GLY A 56 4.36 -16.13 -2.89
CA GLY A 56 5.12 -16.26 -4.14
C GLY A 56 6.61 -15.96 -3.93
N VAL A 57 6.94 -14.91 -3.18
CA VAL A 57 8.33 -14.56 -2.87
C VAL A 57 8.99 -15.63 -2.01
N ARG A 58 8.31 -16.17 -0.98
CA ARG A 58 8.85 -17.25 -0.16
C ARG A 58 9.13 -18.52 -0.96
N ALA A 59 8.22 -18.92 -1.83
CA ALA A 59 8.41 -20.08 -2.71
C ALA A 59 9.59 -19.86 -3.67
N ALA A 60 9.70 -18.66 -4.26
CA ALA A 60 10.82 -18.32 -5.13
C ALA A 60 12.16 -18.31 -4.38
N LEU A 61 12.21 -17.80 -3.14
CA LEU A 61 13.43 -17.82 -2.33
C LEU A 61 13.93 -19.23 -2.05
N GLU A 62 13.02 -20.18 -1.80
CA GLU A 62 13.38 -21.59 -1.60
C GLU A 62 13.85 -22.23 -2.91
N GLN A 63 13.12 -21.98 -4.00
CA GLN A 63 13.45 -22.52 -5.33
C GLN A 63 14.82 -22.03 -5.84
N TYR A 64 15.14 -20.76 -5.61
CA TYR A 64 16.36 -20.12 -6.12
C TYR A 64 17.44 -19.95 -5.04
N ARG A 65 17.41 -20.78 -4.01
CA ARG A 65 18.42 -20.81 -2.94
C ARG A 65 19.80 -21.19 -3.49
N PRO A 66 20.87 -20.41 -3.19
CA PRO A 66 22.24 -20.80 -3.56
C PRO A 66 22.66 -22.11 -2.91
N GLN A 67 23.44 -22.92 -3.64
CA GLN A 67 23.89 -24.25 -3.17
C GLN A 67 24.92 -24.16 -2.05
N GLU A 68 25.79 -23.15 -2.10
CA GLU A 68 26.83 -22.90 -1.08
C GLU A 68 26.50 -21.60 -0.35
N LEU A 69 26.16 -21.72 0.93
CA LEU A 69 25.82 -20.59 1.81
C LEU A 69 26.63 -20.68 3.10
N ASP A 70 27.09 -19.53 3.58
CA ASP A 70 27.62 -19.41 4.93
C ASP A 70 26.53 -19.84 5.95
N PRO A 71 26.86 -20.66 6.97
CA PRO A 71 25.92 -21.02 8.03
C PRO A 71 25.15 -19.85 8.65
N GLN A 72 25.72 -18.65 8.70
CA GLN A 72 25.06 -17.44 9.23
C GLN A 72 23.88 -16.94 8.37
N ILE A 73 23.87 -17.27 7.08
CA ILE A 73 22.79 -16.93 6.13
C ILE A 73 22.09 -18.16 5.56
N ALA A 74 22.31 -19.33 6.17
CA ALA A 74 21.69 -20.58 5.72
C ALA A 74 20.15 -20.58 5.88
N PHE A 75 19.60 -19.79 6.80
CA PHE A 75 18.15 -19.68 6.92
C PHE A 75 17.57 -18.76 5.84
N LEU A 76 16.44 -19.17 5.26
CA LEU A 76 15.66 -18.37 4.31
C LEU A 76 15.49 -16.93 4.78
N PRO A 77 15.72 -15.90 3.94
CA PRO A 77 15.37 -14.51 4.24
C PRO A 77 13.98 -14.35 4.86
N GLN A 78 13.84 -13.43 5.82
CA GLN A 78 12.54 -13.21 6.46
C GLN A 78 11.70 -12.30 5.57
N VAL A 79 10.56 -12.80 5.11
CA VAL A 79 9.60 -12.04 4.28
C VAL A 79 8.34 -11.75 5.07
N MET A 80 7.94 -10.49 5.14
CA MET A 80 6.75 -10.01 5.85
C MET A 80 5.98 -8.99 5.01
N SER A 81 4.68 -8.87 5.23
CA SER A 81 3.93 -7.71 4.74
C SER A 81 4.27 -6.48 5.58
N PHE A 82 4.05 -5.29 5.02
CA PHE A 82 4.24 -4.04 5.76
C PHE A 82 3.40 -4.01 7.04
N SER A 83 2.13 -4.41 6.97
CA SER A 83 1.24 -4.49 8.13
C SER A 83 1.75 -5.43 9.21
N ASP A 84 2.19 -6.64 8.85
CA ASP A 84 2.75 -7.59 9.83
C ASP A 84 4.03 -7.06 10.46
N TRP A 85 4.86 -6.38 9.68
CA TRP A 85 6.10 -5.80 10.15
C TRP A 85 5.85 -4.65 11.15
N LEU A 86 4.83 -3.81 10.91
CA LEU A 86 4.43 -2.77 11.85
C LEU A 86 3.90 -3.36 13.17
N GLU A 87 3.08 -4.41 13.12
CA GLU A 87 2.57 -5.06 14.34
C GLU A 87 3.69 -5.77 15.13
N ALA A 88 4.72 -6.26 14.44
CA ALA A 88 5.92 -6.86 15.02
C ALA A 88 6.94 -5.84 15.57
N ALA A 89 6.56 -4.55 15.71
CA ALA A 89 7.45 -3.52 16.23
C ALA A 89 7.98 -3.86 17.65
N PRO A 90 9.29 -3.64 17.91
CA PRO A 90 9.86 -3.82 19.23
C PRO A 90 9.14 -2.98 20.28
N GLY A 91 8.68 -3.61 21.37
CA GLY A 91 7.94 -2.91 22.41
C GLY A 91 6.50 -2.53 22.04
N SER A 92 5.92 -3.12 20.98
CA SER A 92 4.56 -2.79 20.52
C SER A 92 3.47 -2.99 21.58
N TRP A 93 3.70 -3.83 22.58
CA TRP A 93 2.79 -4.02 23.73
C TRP A 93 2.69 -2.78 24.64
N LYS A 94 3.64 -1.84 24.55
CA LYS A 94 3.59 -0.55 25.25
C LYS A 94 2.84 0.51 24.44
N PHE A 95 2.55 0.25 23.16
CA PHE A 95 1.77 1.18 22.36
C PHE A 95 0.32 1.16 22.82
N PRO A 96 -0.41 2.28 22.67
CA PRO A 96 -1.84 2.32 22.91
C PRO A 96 -2.53 1.29 22.03
N LYS A 97 -3.64 0.76 22.55
CA LYS A 97 -4.46 -0.20 21.83
C LYS A 97 -4.89 0.42 20.50
N LYS A 98 -4.61 -0.31 19.41
CA LYS A 98 -5.09 0.06 18.07
C LYS A 98 -6.61 0.09 18.06
N GLN A 99 -7.18 1.20 17.60
CA GLN A 99 -8.61 1.27 17.31
C GLN A 99 -8.90 0.50 16.02
N THR A 100 -9.97 -0.29 16.05
CA THR A 100 -10.45 -1.01 14.86
C THR A 100 -11.26 -0.08 13.97
N ASP A 101 -11.28 -0.36 12.66
CA ASP A 101 -12.08 0.44 11.71
C ASP A 101 -13.56 0.44 12.09
N LEU A 102 -14.09 -0.68 12.59
CA LEU A 102 -15.47 -0.77 13.05
C LEU A 102 -15.74 0.14 14.27
N GLU A 103 -14.85 0.17 15.26
CA GLU A 103 -14.98 1.07 16.42
C GLU A 103 -14.99 2.54 15.97
N ARG A 104 -14.11 2.90 15.03
CA ARG A 104 -14.03 4.26 14.47
C ARG A 104 -15.30 4.61 13.69
N TRP A 105 -15.73 3.74 12.76
CA TRP A 105 -16.94 3.95 11.96
C TRP A 105 -18.18 4.08 12.83
N LEU A 106 -18.33 3.22 13.84
CA LEU A 106 -19.45 3.29 14.78
C LEU A 106 -19.44 4.61 15.57
N SER A 107 -18.27 5.06 16.02
CA SER A 107 -18.13 6.33 16.74
C SER A 107 -18.61 7.52 15.88
N VAL A 108 -18.17 7.60 14.63
CA VAL A 108 -18.61 8.66 13.71
C VAL A 108 -20.08 8.53 13.38
N TYR A 109 -20.54 7.32 13.05
CA TYR A 109 -21.94 7.04 12.71
C TYR A 109 -22.90 7.45 13.83
N ILE A 110 -22.60 7.09 15.09
CA ILE A 110 -23.42 7.46 16.25
C ILE A 110 -23.45 8.99 16.42
N ASN A 111 -22.32 9.66 16.27
CA ASN A 111 -22.26 11.13 16.37
C ASN A 111 -23.04 11.80 15.23
N LEU A 112 -22.93 11.33 13.99
CA LEU A 112 -23.73 11.84 12.86
C LEU A 112 -25.23 11.69 13.11
N ARG A 113 -25.68 10.57 13.69
CA ARG A 113 -27.10 10.36 14.04
C ARG A 113 -27.63 11.29 15.12
N LYS A 114 -26.78 11.71 16.07
CA LYS A 114 -27.16 12.66 17.12
C LYS A 114 -27.36 14.07 16.58
N HIS A 115 -26.83 14.38 15.40
CA HIS A 115 -26.85 15.72 14.80
C HIS A 115 -27.55 15.70 13.42
N LYS A 116 -28.89 15.77 13.43
CA LYS A 116 -29.71 15.79 12.19
C LYS A 116 -29.30 16.86 11.17
N THR A 117 -28.77 17.98 11.65
CA THR A 117 -28.24 19.06 10.80
C THR A 117 -27.07 18.58 9.93
N LEU A 118 -26.15 17.78 10.50
CA LEU A 118 -25.02 17.20 9.76
C LEU A 118 -25.50 16.19 8.71
N GLN A 119 -26.49 15.36 9.04
CA GLN A 119 -27.07 14.42 8.08
C GLN A 119 -27.70 15.13 6.88
N SER A 120 -28.40 16.23 7.14
CA SER A 120 -29.01 17.05 6.10
C SER A 120 -27.96 17.75 5.22
N TRP A 121 -26.92 18.33 5.82
CA TRP A 121 -25.82 18.98 5.09
C TRP A 121 -25.11 18.02 4.12
N PHE A 122 -24.85 16.80 4.56
CA PHE A 122 -24.17 15.79 3.74
C PHE A 122 -25.13 14.88 2.94
N LYS A 123 -26.44 15.20 2.89
CA LYS A 123 -27.48 14.43 2.18
C LYS A 123 -27.50 12.94 2.55
N ALA A 124 -27.17 12.63 3.80
CA ALA A 124 -27.00 11.27 4.33
C ALA A 124 -28.18 10.86 5.23
N GLU A 125 -29.41 11.05 4.74
CA GLU A 125 -30.64 10.84 5.52
C GLU A 125 -31.03 9.36 5.70
N SER A 126 -30.51 8.48 4.83
CA SER A 126 -30.71 7.03 4.95
C SER A 126 -29.62 6.36 5.80
N GLU A 127 -29.90 5.18 6.37
CA GLU A 127 -28.92 4.43 7.15
C GLU A 127 -27.66 4.09 6.34
N GLY A 128 -27.84 3.67 5.08
CA GLY A 128 -26.73 3.41 4.16
C GLY A 128 -25.94 4.66 3.81
N GLY A 129 -26.61 5.81 3.67
CA GLY A 129 -25.97 7.11 3.44
C GLY A 129 -25.13 7.56 4.63
N ALA A 130 -25.66 7.45 5.85
CA ALA A 130 -24.94 7.80 7.07
C ALA A 130 -23.72 6.90 7.32
N TRP A 131 -23.80 5.62 6.95
CA TRP A 131 -22.65 4.70 7.00
C TRP A 131 -21.57 5.08 5.98
N GLY A 132 -21.95 5.31 4.72
CA GLY A 132 -21.02 5.75 3.69
C GLY A 132 -20.34 7.09 4.04
N LEU A 133 -21.09 8.02 4.64
CA LEU A 133 -20.52 9.28 5.14
C LEU A 133 -19.53 9.05 6.28
N ALA A 134 -19.83 8.16 7.24
CA ALA A 134 -18.92 7.86 8.34
C ALA A 134 -17.57 7.31 7.84
N GLN A 135 -17.60 6.46 6.81
CA GLN A 135 -16.40 5.96 6.14
C GLN A 135 -15.62 7.11 5.47
N ALA A 136 -16.28 7.94 4.67
CA ALA A 136 -15.65 9.07 3.99
C ALA A 136 -15.04 10.10 4.96
N VAL A 137 -15.70 10.37 6.10
CA VAL A 137 -15.17 11.25 7.15
C VAL A 137 -13.89 10.66 7.75
N ILE A 138 -13.85 9.35 8.00
CA ILE A 138 -12.64 8.69 8.52
C ILE A 138 -11.52 8.71 7.50
N ASP A 139 -11.79 8.41 6.22
CA ASP A 139 -10.79 8.48 5.17
C ASP A 139 -10.17 9.89 5.06
N ALA A 140 -11.00 10.94 5.18
CA ALA A 140 -10.53 12.32 5.17
C ALA A 140 -9.72 12.67 6.43
N CYS A 141 -10.10 12.16 7.60
CA CYS A 141 -9.33 12.33 8.84
C CYS A 141 -8.00 11.58 8.80
N ASP A 142 -7.96 10.41 8.18
CA ASP A 142 -6.74 9.64 7.96
C ASP A 142 -5.81 10.37 7.00
N ALA A 143 -6.31 10.95 5.91
CA ALA A 143 -5.52 11.79 5.01
C ALA A 143 -4.94 13.02 5.72
N LEU A 144 -5.69 13.68 6.60
CA LEU A 144 -5.19 14.79 7.42
C LEU A 144 -4.10 14.32 8.40
N SER A 145 -4.29 13.16 9.02
CA SER A 145 -3.30 12.58 9.94
C SER A 145 -2.03 12.18 9.19
N GLU A 146 -2.15 11.53 8.03
CA GLU A 146 -1.03 11.20 7.14
C GLU A 146 -0.26 12.47 6.74
N ALA A 147 -0.93 13.61 6.56
CA ALA A 147 -0.29 14.90 6.26
C ALA A 147 0.44 15.55 7.44
N VAL A 148 -0.06 15.36 8.66
CA VAL A 148 0.40 16.12 9.84
C VAL A 148 1.37 15.33 10.70
N VAL A 149 1.15 14.03 10.88
CA VAL A 149 1.93 13.17 11.77
C VAL A 149 3.42 13.09 11.36
N PRO A 150 3.80 13.01 10.06
CA PRO A 150 5.21 13.04 9.68
C PRO A 150 5.96 14.30 10.15
N LEU A 151 5.26 15.44 10.30
CA LEU A 151 5.87 16.70 10.80
C LEU A 151 6.29 16.61 12.27
N MET A 152 5.82 15.59 12.99
CA MET A 152 6.10 15.33 14.41
C MET A 152 7.08 14.16 14.59
N GLN A 153 7.71 13.68 13.52
CA GLN A 153 8.53 12.47 13.55
C GLN A 153 9.68 12.58 14.57
N SER A 154 10.23 13.78 14.76
CA SER A 154 11.31 14.02 15.73
C SER A 154 10.86 13.80 17.17
N GLU A 155 9.66 14.26 17.50
CA GLU A 155 9.03 14.15 18.82
C GLU A 155 8.60 12.70 19.07
N ILE A 156 8.07 12.03 18.04
CA ILE A 156 7.76 10.61 18.07
C ILE A 156 9.03 9.78 18.34
N ASN A 157 10.12 10.08 17.63
CA ASN A 157 11.42 9.41 17.83
C ASN A 157 11.93 9.63 19.27
N ALA A 158 11.80 10.83 19.83
CA ALA A 158 12.17 11.14 21.20
C ALA A 158 11.29 10.41 22.24
N LEU A 159 9.99 10.27 21.97
CA LEU A 159 9.09 9.48 22.83
C LEU A 159 9.45 8.01 22.83
N VAL A 160 9.73 7.43 21.66
CA VAL A 160 10.10 6.02 21.52
C VAL A 160 11.47 5.71 22.11
N GLN A 161 12.40 6.66 22.13
CA GLN A 161 13.69 6.51 22.82
C GLN A 161 13.54 6.38 24.34
N ASN A 162 12.53 7.04 24.93
CA ASN A 162 12.24 7.00 26.35
C ASN A 162 11.33 5.81 26.73
N GLN A 163 11.75 4.59 26.40
CA GLN A 163 10.99 3.33 26.60
C GLN A 163 10.66 2.98 28.07
N THR A 164 11.02 3.85 29.02
CA THR A 164 10.75 3.73 30.46
C THR A 164 9.45 4.40 30.89
N LEU A 165 8.70 5.02 29.97
CA LEU A 165 7.42 5.65 30.30
C LEU A 165 6.34 4.60 30.59
N ASP A 166 5.64 4.79 31.70
CA ASP A 166 4.39 4.10 32.02
C ASP A 166 3.35 4.31 30.90
N PRO A 167 2.55 3.29 30.52
CA PRO A 167 1.61 3.40 29.41
C PRO A 167 0.63 4.57 29.50
N GLU A 168 0.14 4.91 30.70
CA GLU A 168 -0.79 6.03 30.88
C GLU A 168 -0.10 7.39 30.64
N LEU A 169 1.12 7.55 31.14
CA LEU A 169 1.91 8.76 30.92
C LEU A 169 2.29 8.91 29.45
N TRP A 170 2.53 7.80 28.77
CA TRP A 170 2.82 7.77 27.34
C TRP A 170 1.63 8.25 26.52
N VAL A 171 0.43 7.73 26.80
CA VAL A 171 -0.84 8.17 26.17
C VAL A 171 -1.03 9.68 26.32
N LYS A 172 -0.88 10.23 27.54
CA LYS A 172 -1.01 11.68 27.80
C LYS A 172 -0.01 12.53 27.00
N LYS A 173 1.23 12.06 26.85
CA LYS A 173 2.25 12.77 26.06
C LYS A 173 1.90 12.78 24.57
N VAL A 174 1.39 11.67 24.05
CA VAL A 174 0.95 11.59 22.66
C VAL A 174 -0.26 12.47 22.42
N GLU A 175 -1.23 12.50 23.34
CA GLU A 175 -2.38 13.43 23.27
C GLU A 175 -1.91 14.89 23.21
N ALA A 176 -0.98 15.29 24.08
CA ALA A 176 -0.46 16.66 24.10
C ALA A 176 0.28 17.02 22.80
N LEU A 177 1.08 16.10 22.25
CA LEU A 177 1.75 16.30 20.96
C LEU A 177 0.73 16.44 19.82
N LEU A 178 -0.28 15.58 19.80
CA LEU A 178 -1.31 15.57 18.79
C LEU A 178 -2.15 16.87 18.86
N ASP A 179 -2.53 17.32 20.05
CA ASP A 179 -3.21 18.60 20.25
C ASP A 179 -2.37 19.78 19.73
N GLN A 180 -1.05 19.76 19.91
CA GLN A 180 -0.15 20.81 19.38
C GLN A 180 -0.09 20.79 17.84
N ALA A 181 0.02 19.60 17.24
CA ALA A 181 0.04 19.43 15.79
C ALA A 181 -1.29 19.86 15.17
N ILE A 182 -2.39 19.43 15.77
CA ILE A 182 -3.74 19.82 15.40
C ILE A 182 -3.87 21.34 15.51
N ALA A 183 -3.50 21.96 16.62
CA ALA A 183 -3.57 23.42 16.78
C ALA A 183 -2.76 24.16 15.71
N LYS A 184 -1.54 23.70 15.39
CA LYS A 184 -0.69 24.29 14.36
C LYS A 184 -1.29 24.14 12.95
N ALA A 185 -1.81 22.96 12.63
CA ALA A 185 -2.49 22.67 11.36
C ALA A 185 -3.77 23.51 11.23
N TYR A 186 -4.58 23.58 12.29
CA TYR A 186 -5.80 24.37 12.36
C TYR A 186 -5.57 25.86 12.16
N VAL A 187 -4.52 26.46 12.74
CA VAL A 187 -4.22 27.88 12.52
C VAL A 187 -3.87 28.15 11.05
N GLY A 188 -3.23 27.20 10.36
CA GLY A 188 -2.95 27.29 8.93
C GLY A 188 -4.19 27.05 8.06
N LEU A 189 -5.01 26.05 8.41
CA LEU A 189 -6.19 25.63 7.66
C LEU A 189 -7.37 26.59 7.85
N SER A 190 -7.67 27.05 9.07
CA SER A 190 -8.74 28.03 9.36
C SER A 190 -8.52 29.38 8.68
N ARG A 191 -7.27 29.77 8.36
CA ARG A 191 -6.97 30.97 7.58
C ARG A 191 -7.26 30.81 6.08
N LYS A 192 -7.29 29.57 5.57
CA LYS A 192 -7.50 29.25 4.16
C LYS A 192 -8.89 28.69 3.86
N VAL A 193 -9.57 28.15 4.86
CA VAL A 193 -10.79 27.38 4.70
C VAL A 193 -11.90 27.99 5.56
N VAL A 194 -12.91 28.56 4.91
CA VAL A 194 -13.99 29.37 5.50
C VAL A 194 -15.36 28.70 5.31
N ASP A 195 -15.41 27.41 5.00
CA ASP A 195 -16.67 26.68 4.85
C ASP A 195 -17.06 25.89 6.11
N GLN A 196 -18.36 25.64 6.23
CA GLN A 196 -18.94 24.90 7.35
C GLN A 196 -18.50 23.43 7.34
N GLU A 197 -18.32 22.84 6.17
CA GLU A 197 -17.94 21.43 5.98
C GLU A 197 -16.55 21.14 6.53
N SER A 198 -15.57 22.01 6.27
CA SER A 198 -14.21 21.81 6.78
C SER A 198 -14.12 22.06 8.27
N THR A 199 -14.93 22.97 8.83
CA THR A 199 -15.03 23.14 10.28
C THR A 199 -15.51 21.86 10.97
N VAL A 200 -16.51 21.18 10.37
CA VAL A 200 -17.02 19.90 10.85
C VAL A 200 -15.98 18.79 10.68
N LEU A 201 -15.34 18.69 9.51
CA LEU A 201 -14.29 17.70 9.26
C LEU A 201 -13.13 17.85 10.26
N LEU A 202 -12.69 19.08 10.47
CA LEU A 202 -11.65 19.38 11.45
C LEU A 202 -12.08 18.93 12.85
N ALA A 203 -13.31 19.23 13.28
CA ALA A 203 -13.81 18.79 14.58
C ALA A 203 -13.83 17.26 14.73
N PHE A 204 -14.26 16.54 13.68
CA PHE A 204 -14.17 15.08 13.65
C PHE A 204 -12.72 14.60 13.68
N TRP A 205 -11.82 15.24 12.94
CA TRP A 205 -10.41 14.89 12.94
C TRP A 205 -9.83 15.03 14.35
N ARG A 206 -10.12 16.12 15.07
CA ARG A 206 -9.70 16.27 16.47
C ARG A 206 -10.30 15.21 17.39
N TYR A 207 -11.55 14.83 17.17
CA TYR A 207 -12.24 13.83 17.98
C TYR A 207 -11.72 12.41 17.74
N LEU A 208 -11.36 12.08 16.49
CA LEU A 208 -10.88 10.75 16.09
C LEU A 208 -9.38 10.58 16.29
N SER A 209 -8.62 11.67 16.16
CA SER A 209 -7.19 11.69 16.42
C SER A 209 -6.93 11.25 17.86
N SER A 210 -6.28 10.11 18.01
CA SER A 210 -5.96 9.56 19.32
C SER A 210 -4.64 8.80 19.27
N PRO A 211 -4.01 8.52 20.43
CA PRO A 211 -2.80 7.71 20.48
C PRO A 211 -2.98 6.28 19.93
N GLY A 212 -4.22 5.77 19.90
CA GLY A 212 -4.58 4.46 19.34
C GLY A 212 -4.95 4.49 17.86
N ASP A 213 -4.87 5.65 17.21
CA ASP A 213 -5.17 5.81 15.80
C ASP A 213 -4.21 4.96 14.92
N PRO A 214 -4.71 4.29 13.87
CA PRO A 214 -3.88 3.47 12.98
C PRO A 214 -2.69 4.22 12.36
N VAL A 215 -2.88 5.48 11.96
CA VAL A 215 -1.81 6.32 11.37
C VAL A 215 -0.75 6.59 12.43
N MET A 216 -1.14 6.97 13.64
CA MET A 216 -0.20 7.17 14.76
C MET A 216 0.57 5.88 15.10
N ARG A 217 -0.12 4.74 15.20
CA ARG A 217 0.54 3.44 15.47
C ARG A 217 1.57 3.06 14.40
N LYS A 218 1.31 3.37 13.13
CA LYS A 218 2.30 3.17 12.05
C LYS A 218 3.59 3.94 12.34
N HIS A 219 3.51 5.22 12.68
CA HIS A 219 4.71 6.02 12.97
C HIS A 219 5.44 5.58 14.24
N PHE A 220 4.71 5.14 15.28
CA PHE A 220 5.34 4.56 16.47
C PHE A 220 6.09 3.26 16.16
N ALA A 221 5.51 2.39 15.35
CA ALA A 221 6.13 1.15 14.91
C ALA A 221 7.40 1.40 14.09
N LEU A 222 7.35 2.32 13.12
CA LEU A 222 8.52 2.73 12.34
C LEU A 222 9.64 3.27 13.25
N ALA A 223 9.31 4.22 14.13
CA ALA A 223 10.27 4.78 15.07
C ALA A 223 10.89 3.71 16.00
N ALA A 224 10.12 2.71 16.42
CA ALA A 224 10.61 1.62 17.27
C ALA A 224 11.57 0.68 16.52
N HIS A 225 11.27 0.33 15.26
CA HIS A 225 12.20 -0.43 14.42
C HIS A 225 13.50 0.33 14.19
N LEU A 226 13.41 1.63 13.89
CA LEU A 226 14.58 2.48 13.70
C LEU A 226 15.42 2.57 14.98
N GLN A 227 14.77 2.75 16.13
CA GLN A 227 15.45 2.80 17.42
C GLN A 227 16.13 1.47 17.76
N ALA A 228 15.50 0.33 17.47
CA ALA A 228 16.11 -0.98 17.69
C ALA A 228 17.35 -1.20 16.81
N ALA A 229 17.31 -0.77 15.53
CA ALA A 229 18.46 -0.81 14.64
C ALA A 229 19.59 0.11 15.12
N ARG A 230 19.24 1.30 15.61
CA ARG A 230 20.19 2.26 16.19
C ARG A 230 20.88 1.73 17.44
N THR A 231 20.13 1.14 18.37
CA THR A 231 20.68 0.64 19.65
C THR A 231 21.57 -0.59 19.44
N ASN A 232 21.23 -1.45 18.49
CA ASN A 232 21.96 -2.70 18.23
C ASN A 232 22.47 -2.78 16.78
N GLN A 233 23.35 -1.86 16.37
CA GLN A 233 23.87 -1.80 14.98
C GLN A 233 24.50 -3.12 14.51
N ALA A 234 25.20 -3.84 15.40
CA ALA A 234 25.78 -5.14 15.08
C ALA A 234 24.70 -6.18 14.68
N MET A 235 23.51 -6.10 15.29
CA MET A 235 22.37 -6.98 15.02
C MET A 235 21.40 -6.41 13.97
N ALA A 236 21.58 -5.15 13.55
CA ALA A 236 20.78 -4.57 12.48
C ALA A 236 20.98 -5.38 11.20
N ARG A 237 19.85 -5.80 10.62
CA ARG A 237 19.79 -6.66 9.43
C ARG A 237 19.61 -5.79 8.19
N PRO A 238 20.12 -6.22 7.03
CA PRO A 238 19.81 -5.54 5.78
C PRO A 238 18.29 -5.49 5.58
N LEU A 239 17.77 -4.33 5.22
CA LEU A 239 16.35 -4.11 4.96
C LEU A 239 16.10 -4.00 3.46
N ILE A 240 15.19 -4.84 2.95
CA ILE A 240 14.76 -4.79 1.56
C ILE A 240 13.28 -4.38 1.58
N TRP A 241 12.99 -3.18 1.11
CA TRP A 241 11.63 -2.70 0.87
C TRP A 241 11.24 -3.05 -0.57
N VAL A 242 10.11 -3.73 -0.74
CA VAL A 242 9.62 -4.13 -2.06
C VAL A 242 8.28 -3.46 -2.31
N GLU A 243 8.29 -2.50 -3.22
CA GLU A 243 7.14 -1.71 -3.60
C GLU A 243 6.44 -2.35 -4.80
N THR A 244 5.33 -3.04 -4.52
CA THR A 244 4.56 -3.78 -5.55
C THR A 244 3.35 -3.04 -6.09
N ALA A 245 3.04 -1.88 -5.52
CA ALA A 245 1.92 -1.03 -5.88
C ALA A 245 2.32 0.41 -5.67
N ASP A 246 1.78 1.31 -6.48
CA ASP A 246 2.09 2.73 -6.39
C ASP A 246 1.61 3.28 -5.03
N PRO A 247 2.52 3.82 -4.21
CA PRO A 247 2.16 4.39 -2.92
C PRO A 247 1.42 5.72 -3.11
N LYS A 248 0.67 6.14 -2.09
CA LYS A 248 0.28 7.56 -2.02
C LYS A 248 1.56 8.42 -1.95
N PRO A 249 1.60 9.63 -2.53
CA PRO A 249 2.79 10.48 -2.48
C PRO A 249 3.34 10.68 -1.06
N ILE A 250 2.45 10.81 -0.07
CA ILE A 250 2.85 10.97 1.34
C ILE A 250 3.45 9.71 1.96
N ASP A 251 2.96 8.54 1.57
CA ASP A 251 3.52 7.26 1.99
C ASP A 251 4.91 7.06 1.39
N GLN A 252 5.08 7.46 0.12
CA GLN A 252 6.36 7.43 -0.57
C GLN A 252 7.40 8.31 0.11
N GLU A 253 7.05 9.55 0.46
CA GLU A 253 7.94 10.47 1.17
C GLU A 253 8.33 9.92 2.54
N THR A 254 7.32 9.48 3.32
CA THR A 254 7.53 8.91 4.65
C THR A 254 8.45 7.70 4.61
N MET A 255 8.21 6.76 3.68
CA MET A 255 9.03 5.56 3.55
C MET A 255 10.42 5.88 3.00
N SER A 256 10.55 6.80 2.04
CA SER A 256 11.86 7.22 1.53
C SER A 256 12.73 7.81 2.62
N GLN A 257 12.15 8.69 3.46
CA GLN A 257 12.84 9.23 4.62
C GLN A 257 13.23 8.12 5.61
N TYR A 258 12.30 7.23 5.94
CA TYR A 258 12.56 6.11 6.84
C TYR A 258 13.72 5.22 6.35
N LEU A 259 13.71 4.83 5.07
CA LEU A 259 14.73 3.98 4.47
C LEU A 259 16.11 4.66 4.49
N GLN A 260 16.15 5.97 4.26
CA GLN A 260 17.37 6.77 4.35
C GLN A 260 17.89 6.94 5.79
N GLU A 261 17.00 7.00 6.79
CA GLU A 261 17.41 6.98 8.20
C GLU A 261 17.92 5.60 8.62
N TYR A 262 17.27 4.52 8.15
CA TYR A 262 17.68 3.14 8.44
C TYR A 262 19.03 2.79 7.81
N SER A 263 19.35 3.35 6.62
CA SER A 263 20.62 3.12 5.92
C SER A 263 21.85 3.56 6.73
N GLN A 264 21.66 4.37 7.77
CA GLN A 264 22.73 4.75 8.70
C GLN A 264 23.18 3.60 9.61
N PHE A 265 22.36 2.56 9.76
CA PHE A 265 22.57 1.47 10.71
C PHE A 265 22.78 0.10 10.04
N ALA A 266 22.14 -0.13 8.89
CA ALA A 266 22.31 -1.34 8.11
C ALA A 266 22.03 -1.09 6.62
N PRO A 267 22.52 -1.94 5.71
CA PRO A 267 22.30 -1.77 4.28
C PRO A 267 20.80 -1.81 3.91
N VAL A 268 20.37 -0.92 3.01
CA VAL A 268 18.96 -0.79 2.59
C VAL A 268 18.84 -0.88 1.08
N VAL A 269 17.86 -1.65 0.61
CA VAL A 269 17.48 -1.71 -0.82
C VAL A 269 16.00 -1.39 -0.96
N ASN A 270 15.68 -0.36 -1.74
CA ASN A 270 14.34 -0.07 -2.21
C ASN A 270 14.16 -0.70 -3.60
N ILE A 271 13.17 -1.59 -3.72
CA ILE A 271 12.85 -2.29 -4.96
C ILE A 271 11.54 -1.75 -5.53
N GLY A 272 11.61 -1.11 -6.69
CA GLY A 272 10.47 -0.64 -7.46
C GLY A 272 10.12 -1.54 -8.65
N MET A 273 8.93 -1.33 -9.23
CA MET A 273 8.50 -2.00 -10.46
C MET A 273 8.82 -1.14 -11.67
N ASN A 274 9.55 -1.69 -12.64
CA ASN A 274 9.83 -1.04 -13.91
C ASN A 274 8.87 -1.52 -15.00
N TRP A 275 7.90 -0.67 -15.32
CA TRP A 275 6.88 -0.95 -16.32
C TRP A 275 7.35 -0.72 -17.76
N HIS A 276 8.48 -0.07 -18.03
CA HIS A 276 8.90 0.33 -19.38
C HIS A 276 8.94 -0.84 -20.36
N ALA A 277 9.42 -2.01 -19.92
CA ALA A 277 9.57 -3.18 -20.77
C ALA A 277 8.26 -3.98 -20.99
N VAL A 278 7.20 -3.69 -20.25
CA VAL A 278 5.96 -4.50 -20.24
C VAL A 278 4.68 -3.69 -20.31
N ALA A 279 4.74 -2.36 -20.25
CA ALA A 279 3.58 -1.49 -20.30
C ALA A 279 2.85 -1.65 -21.64
N LEU A 280 1.59 -2.07 -21.57
CA LEU A 280 0.69 -2.21 -22.72
C LEU A 280 -0.25 -1.01 -22.88
N TRP A 281 -0.29 -0.12 -21.89
CA TRP A 281 -1.13 1.07 -21.86
C TRP A 281 -0.37 2.24 -21.25
N SER A 282 -0.72 3.46 -21.67
CA SER A 282 -0.08 4.71 -21.23
C SER A 282 -0.10 4.90 -19.72
N GLU A 283 -1.17 4.47 -19.09
CA GLU A 283 -1.44 4.59 -17.65
C GLU A 283 -0.36 3.92 -16.80
N ALA A 284 0.30 2.88 -17.32
CA ALA A 284 1.40 2.18 -16.65
C ALA A 284 2.74 2.95 -16.70
N LEU A 285 2.84 4.00 -17.53
CA LEU A 285 4.07 4.80 -17.71
C LEU A 285 3.90 6.25 -17.24
N THR A 286 2.75 6.85 -17.52
CA THR A 286 2.56 8.31 -17.38
C THR A 286 1.94 8.69 -16.05
N GLY A 287 1.24 7.77 -15.39
CA GLY A 287 0.54 8.01 -14.15
C GLY A 287 -0.56 9.08 -14.26
N GLN A 288 -0.91 9.67 -13.13
CA GLN A 288 -1.89 10.75 -13.04
C GLN A 288 -1.23 12.13 -12.94
N ASP A 289 -1.93 13.17 -13.39
CA ASP A 289 -1.60 14.56 -13.14
C ASP A 289 -2.10 15.04 -11.77
N VAL A 290 -1.86 16.31 -11.47
CA VAL A 290 -2.26 16.97 -10.21
C VAL A 290 -3.78 17.01 -10.01
N GLU A 291 -4.55 16.85 -11.09
CA GLU A 291 -6.02 16.82 -11.07
C GLU A 291 -6.56 15.37 -11.04
N GLY A 292 -5.66 14.38 -10.98
CA GLY A 292 -5.99 12.96 -10.98
C GLY A 292 -6.36 12.40 -12.35
N GLN A 293 -6.16 13.17 -13.43
CA GLN A 293 -6.37 12.68 -14.80
C GLN A 293 -5.12 12.00 -15.35
N LEU A 294 -5.29 11.08 -16.29
CA LEU A 294 -4.18 10.37 -16.89
C LEU A 294 -3.37 11.30 -17.77
N LYS A 295 -2.07 11.38 -17.50
CA LYS A 295 -1.17 12.16 -18.35
C LYS A 295 -1.09 11.52 -19.73
N PRO A 296 -1.20 12.30 -20.82
CA PRO A 296 -1.03 11.77 -22.16
C PRO A 296 0.40 11.26 -22.35
N ALA A 297 0.53 10.11 -23.03
CA ALA A 297 1.83 9.60 -23.42
C ALA A 297 2.47 10.49 -24.49
N ASP A 298 3.77 10.74 -24.37
CA ASP A 298 4.53 11.37 -25.45
C ASP A 298 4.77 10.39 -26.61
N SER A 299 5.38 10.88 -27.70
CA SER A 299 5.63 10.07 -28.89
C SER A 299 6.60 8.91 -28.66
N GLU A 300 7.56 9.06 -27.74
CA GLU A 300 8.53 8.01 -27.43
C GLU A 300 7.87 6.90 -26.60
N GLN A 301 7.07 7.29 -25.61
CA GLN A 301 6.26 6.40 -24.80
C GLN A 301 5.23 5.65 -25.64
N GLN A 302 4.58 6.33 -26.60
CA GLN A 302 3.65 5.66 -27.51
C GLN A 302 4.36 4.61 -28.37
N ALA A 303 5.53 4.91 -28.92
CA ALA A 303 6.32 3.95 -29.68
C ALA A 303 6.78 2.76 -28.83
N LEU A 304 7.07 2.99 -27.54
CA LEU A 304 7.39 1.94 -26.58
C LEU A 304 6.18 1.03 -26.31
N ILE A 305 5.00 1.61 -26.09
CA ILE A 305 3.75 0.87 -25.87
C ILE A 305 3.43 0.01 -27.10
N ASP A 306 3.49 0.57 -28.31
CA ASP A 306 3.21 -0.16 -29.55
C ASP A 306 4.17 -1.34 -29.72
N ARG A 307 5.46 -1.14 -29.42
CA ARG A 307 6.46 -2.22 -29.42
C ARG A 307 6.11 -3.31 -28.40
N ASN A 308 5.74 -2.93 -27.18
CA ASN A 308 5.40 -3.89 -26.13
C ASN A 308 4.14 -4.69 -26.49
N ILE A 309 3.12 -4.06 -27.09
CA ILE A 309 1.91 -4.72 -27.59
C ILE A 309 2.27 -5.73 -28.68
N GLN A 310 3.11 -5.34 -29.65
CA GLN A 310 3.57 -6.24 -30.71
C GLN A 310 4.37 -7.42 -30.17
N ALA A 311 5.27 -7.18 -29.21
CA ALA A 311 6.07 -8.23 -28.58
C ALA A 311 5.24 -9.17 -27.69
N SER A 312 4.14 -8.68 -27.13
CA SER A 312 3.22 -9.46 -26.28
C SER A 312 2.09 -10.13 -27.07
N PHE A 313 2.05 -9.93 -28.38
CA PHE A 313 1.01 -10.51 -29.22
C PHE A 313 1.23 -12.03 -29.35
N HIS A 314 0.17 -12.76 -29.04
CA HIS A 314 0.07 -14.20 -29.27
C HIS A 314 -1.20 -14.51 -30.05
N ASP A 315 -1.13 -15.49 -30.94
CA ASP A 315 -2.28 -15.88 -31.74
C ASP A 315 -3.47 -16.26 -30.84
N GLY A 316 -4.63 -15.65 -31.14
CA GLY A 316 -5.86 -15.84 -30.37
C GLY A 316 -5.98 -14.98 -29.11
N TRP A 317 -4.98 -14.16 -28.77
CA TRP A 317 -5.08 -13.22 -27.66
C TRP A 317 -5.76 -11.93 -28.13
N LYS A 318 -6.66 -11.40 -27.28
CA LYS A 318 -7.28 -10.09 -27.47
C LYS A 318 -7.11 -9.28 -26.20
N LEU A 319 -6.32 -8.22 -26.29
CA LEU A 319 -6.11 -7.28 -25.21
C LEU A 319 -7.19 -6.19 -25.29
N LEU A 320 -7.83 -5.91 -24.16
CA LEU A 320 -8.91 -4.93 -24.06
C LEU A 320 -8.60 -3.97 -22.91
N ALA A 321 -8.65 -2.67 -23.19
CA ALA A 321 -8.54 -1.64 -22.17
C ALA A 321 -9.91 -1.35 -21.54
N ALA A 322 -9.95 -1.14 -20.23
CA ALA A 322 -11.12 -0.63 -19.54
C ALA A 322 -10.67 0.30 -18.41
N ARG A 323 -11.29 1.48 -18.30
CA ARG A 323 -10.88 2.49 -17.31
C ARG A 323 -11.62 2.37 -16.00
N ARG A 324 -12.80 1.75 -16.02
CA ARG A 324 -13.67 1.57 -14.86
C ARG A 324 -14.09 0.12 -14.74
N PHE A 325 -14.34 -0.32 -13.51
CA PHE A 325 -14.87 -1.66 -13.25
C PHE A 325 -16.17 -1.97 -14.01
N GLU A 326 -16.98 -0.94 -14.29
CA GLU A 326 -18.20 -1.08 -15.06
C GLU A 326 -17.94 -1.36 -16.55
N GLU A 327 -17.01 -0.62 -17.15
CA GLU A 327 -16.57 -0.85 -18.52
C GLU A 327 -15.90 -2.22 -18.67
N LEU A 328 -15.07 -2.59 -17.69
CA LEU A 328 -14.41 -3.89 -17.65
C LEU A 328 -15.43 -5.03 -17.61
N ALA A 329 -16.44 -4.92 -16.73
CA ALA A 329 -17.50 -5.92 -16.61
C ALA A 329 -18.31 -6.06 -17.92
N TRP A 330 -18.63 -4.94 -18.57
CA TRP A 330 -19.31 -4.94 -19.87
C TRP A 330 -18.45 -5.54 -20.98
N ALA A 331 -17.16 -5.19 -21.05
CA ALA A 331 -16.23 -5.73 -22.02
C ALA A 331 -16.05 -7.25 -21.86
N ALA A 332 -15.95 -7.72 -20.62
CA ALA A 332 -15.90 -9.14 -20.29
C ALA A 332 -17.19 -9.86 -20.73
N ALA A 333 -18.36 -9.33 -20.37
CA ALA A 333 -19.66 -9.92 -20.73
C ALA A 333 -19.84 -10.03 -22.25
N LYS A 334 -19.54 -8.96 -23.00
CA LYS A 334 -19.60 -8.96 -24.47
C LYS A 334 -18.61 -9.93 -25.12
N SER A 335 -17.41 -10.06 -24.54
CA SER A 335 -16.39 -11.00 -25.07
C SER A 335 -16.83 -12.46 -24.88
N ILE A 336 -17.41 -12.77 -23.72
CA ILE A 336 -17.97 -14.09 -23.42
C ILE A 336 -19.17 -14.37 -24.34
N GLU A 337 -20.08 -13.42 -24.51
CA GLU A 337 -21.19 -13.52 -25.46
C GLU A 337 -20.71 -13.85 -26.87
N GLY A 338 -19.70 -13.12 -27.37
CA GLY A 338 -19.11 -13.40 -28.68
C GLY A 338 -18.52 -14.81 -28.80
N HIS A 339 -17.89 -15.32 -27.74
CA HIS A 339 -17.39 -16.70 -27.70
C HIS A 339 -18.52 -17.74 -27.67
N LEU A 340 -19.61 -17.48 -26.94
CA LEU A 340 -20.78 -18.35 -26.91
C LEU A 340 -21.45 -18.42 -28.29
N ILE A 341 -21.61 -17.27 -28.97
CA ILE A 341 -22.13 -17.20 -30.35
C ILE A 341 -21.24 -17.98 -31.31
N ALA A 342 -19.92 -17.96 -31.12
CA ALA A 342 -18.96 -18.76 -31.86
C ALA A 342 -18.95 -20.26 -31.50
N GLY A 343 -19.89 -20.72 -30.66
CA GLY A 343 -20.05 -22.12 -30.28
C GLY A 343 -19.08 -22.61 -29.21
N LYS A 344 -18.31 -21.73 -28.55
CA LYS A 344 -17.43 -22.14 -27.45
C LYS A 344 -18.25 -22.39 -26.18
N THR A 345 -18.09 -23.56 -25.59
CA THR A 345 -18.84 -23.98 -24.39
C THR A 345 -18.01 -23.99 -23.10
N ASN A 346 -16.68 -24.05 -23.22
CA ASN A 346 -15.76 -24.13 -22.09
C ASN A 346 -15.05 -22.78 -21.92
N ILE A 347 -15.70 -21.86 -21.20
CA ILE A 347 -15.18 -20.51 -20.96
C ILE A 347 -14.90 -20.37 -19.47
N ALA A 348 -13.66 -20.04 -19.12
CA ALA A 348 -13.27 -19.67 -17.78
C ALA A 348 -13.03 -18.16 -17.70
N LEU A 349 -13.63 -17.50 -16.71
CA LEU A 349 -13.31 -16.12 -16.37
C LEU A 349 -12.42 -16.13 -15.13
N VAL A 350 -11.16 -15.74 -15.30
CA VAL A 350 -10.23 -15.53 -14.19
C VAL A 350 -10.18 -14.04 -13.92
N ALA A 351 -10.55 -13.64 -12.71
CA ALA A 351 -10.57 -12.24 -12.29
C ALA A 351 -9.75 -12.09 -11.01
N GLN A 352 -8.82 -11.13 -11.01
CA GLN A 352 -8.07 -10.76 -9.81
C GLN A 352 -8.97 -10.03 -8.79
N ASP A 353 -9.91 -9.23 -9.28
CA ASP A 353 -10.82 -8.44 -8.45
C ASP A 353 -12.23 -9.06 -8.38
N ARG A 354 -12.70 -9.28 -7.15
CA ARG A 354 -14.00 -9.90 -6.89
C ARG A 354 -15.18 -9.02 -7.32
N LEU A 355 -15.07 -7.69 -7.24
CA LEU A 355 -16.13 -6.76 -7.64
C LEU A 355 -16.32 -6.80 -9.16
N ALA A 356 -15.22 -6.82 -9.93
CA ALA A 356 -15.26 -6.98 -11.38
C ALA A 356 -15.97 -8.29 -11.78
N ALA A 357 -15.59 -9.41 -11.15
CA ALA A 357 -16.21 -10.72 -11.38
C ALA A 357 -17.72 -10.72 -11.06
N ARG A 358 -18.12 -10.15 -9.92
CA ARG A 358 -19.53 -10.04 -9.51
C ARG A 358 -20.36 -9.23 -10.51
N ARG A 359 -19.83 -8.10 -10.98
CA ARG A 359 -20.49 -7.25 -11.97
C ARG A 359 -20.65 -7.98 -13.32
N ALA A 360 -19.58 -8.63 -13.79
CA ALA A 360 -19.63 -9.42 -15.03
C ALA A 360 -20.67 -10.54 -14.93
N ARG A 361 -20.72 -11.28 -13.81
CA ARG A 361 -21.74 -12.30 -13.55
C ARG A 361 -23.16 -11.73 -13.60
N ALA A 362 -23.41 -10.59 -12.95
CA ALA A 362 -24.73 -9.97 -12.95
C ALA A 362 -25.20 -9.57 -14.36
N LEU A 363 -24.27 -9.14 -15.23
CA LEU A 363 -24.55 -8.89 -16.65
C LEU A 363 -24.83 -10.19 -17.40
N LEU A 364 -24.00 -11.22 -17.21
CA LEU A 364 -24.15 -12.52 -17.87
C LEU A 364 -25.46 -13.24 -17.51
N SER A 365 -25.92 -13.14 -16.27
CA SER A 365 -27.21 -13.71 -15.83
C SER A 365 -28.41 -13.17 -16.61
N ARG A 366 -28.28 -12.01 -17.28
CA ARG A 366 -29.33 -11.43 -18.12
C ARG A 366 -29.50 -12.17 -19.45
N PHE A 367 -28.51 -12.96 -19.88
CA PHE A 367 -28.57 -13.76 -21.10
C PHE A 367 -29.50 -14.99 -21.01
N GLY A 368 -30.13 -15.21 -19.85
CA GLY A 368 -31.19 -16.20 -19.66
C GLY A 368 -30.75 -17.48 -18.95
N PRO A 369 -31.70 -18.37 -18.63
CA PRO A 369 -31.45 -19.57 -17.81
C PRO A 369 -30.63 -20.66 -18.51
N SER A 370 -30.43 -20.56 -19.82
CA SER A 370 -29.61 -21.50 -20.60
C SER A 370 -28.11 -21.33 -20.36
N LEU A 371 -27.67 -20.17 -19.86
CA LEU A 371 -26.26 -19.95 -19.52
C LEU A 371 -25.98 -20.41 -18.09
N ARG A 372 -25.28 -21.54 -17.95
CA ARG A 372 -24.87 -22.05 -16.64
C ARG A 372 -23.57 -21.40 -16.19
N ILE A 373 -23.67 -20.46 -15.24
CA ILE A 373 -22.53 -19.83 -14.60
C ILE A 373 -22.25 -20.55 -13.28
N ARG A 374 -21.02 -21.02 -13.09
CA ARG A 374 -20.53 -21.58 -11.83
C ARG A 374 -19.43 -20.69 -11.28
N ASP A 375 -19.42 -20.46 -9.98
CA ASP A 375 -18.32 -19.80 -9.30
C ASP A 375 -17.42 -20.83 -8.60
N GLU A 376 -16.38 -20.37 -7.90
CA GLU A 376 -15.47 -21.26 -7.15
C GLU A 376 -16.18 -22.12 -6.10
N THR A 377 -17.41 -21.75 -5.71
CA THR A 377 -18.23 -22.50 -4.75
C THR A 377 -19.27 -23.43 -5.40
N GLY A 378 -19.36 -23.47 -6.74
CA GLY A 378 -20.26 -24.34 -7.51
C GLY A 378 -21.31 -23.58 -8.29
#